data_AF-A0A7T8GWP3-F1
#
_entry.id   AF-A0A7T8GWP3-F1
#
_cell.length_a   1.000
_cell.length_b   1.000
_cell.length_c   1.000
_cell.angle_alpha   90.00
_cell.angle_beta   90.00
_cell.angle_gamma   90.00
#
_symmetry.space_group_name_H-M   'P 1'
#
loop_
_entity.id
_entity.type
_entity.pdbx_description
1 polymer ?
#
loop_
_entity_poly.entity_id
_entity_poly.type
_entity_poly.pdbx_seq_one_letter_code
_entity_poly.pdbx_strand_id
1 'polypeptide(L)'
;MPLSGRQSLLRSGLDPAWTKLWSTGILEIDDRKDDINDIIKKILHYIREHHNPLLDRKEFLERNQHAGESIDVYYSALKSIDESCGYDVNPTCKVCDDACGHGDELQQERLRDRLICGLKDQAIQQKVLAIPFKDLTLKKALKVCRVEAASKET
;
A
#
# COMPACT_ATOMS: atom_id res chain seq x y z
N MET A 1 10.24 31.63 -7.64
CA MET A 1 11.55 30.96 -7.82
C MET A 1 11.56 30.20 -9.14
N PRO A 2 12.54 30.42 -10.03
CA PRO A 2 12.64 29.71 -11.32
C PRO A 2 12.77 28.18 -11.12
N LEU A 3 12.46 27.39 -12.17
CA LEU A 3 12.52 25.92 -12.15
C LEU A 3 13.89 25.42 -11.65
N SER A 4 14.96 25.98 -12.20
CA SER A 4 16.35 25.69 -11.81
C SER A 4 16.64 26.00 -10.33
N GLY A 5 16.05 27.07 -9.78
CA GLY A 5 16.20 27.42 -8.37
C GLY A 5 15.49 26.43 -7.43
N ARG A 6 14.32 25.92 -7.85
CA ARG A 6 13.59 24.86 -7.13
C ARG A 6 14.36 23.54 -7.14
N GLN A 7 14.86 23.13 -8.30
CA GLN A 7 15.64 21.90 -8.42
C GLN A 7 16.93 21.96 -7.60
N SER A 8 17.61 23.11 -7.61
CA SER A 8 18.83 23.33 -6.82
C SER A 8 18.57 23.24 -5.32
N LEU A 9 17.45 23.78 -4.84
CA LEU A 9 17.06 23.67 -3.43
C LEU A 9 16.80 22.20 -3.04
N LEU A 10 16.01 21.47 -3.84
CA LEU A 10 15.78 20.04 -3.60
C LEU A 10 17.10 19.26 -3.56
N ARG A 11 17.97 19.47 -4.55
CA ARG A 11 19.26 18.79 -4.64
C ARG A 11 20.16 19.07 -3.44
N SER A 12 20.12 20.28 -2.89
CA SER A 12 20.88 20.62 -1.67
C SER A 12 20.38 19.90 -0.41
N GLY A 13 19.11 19.48 -0.38
CA GLY A 13 18.53 18.70 0.70
C GLY A 13 18.73 17.18 0.56
N LEU A 14 19.28 16.71 -0.55
CA LEU A 14 19.55 15.31 -0.81
C LEU A 14 20.94 14.92 -0.30
N ASP A 15 21.04 13.74 0.31
CA ASP A 15 22.31 13.13 0.68
C ASP A 15 23.25 12.96 -0.56
N PRO A 16 24.59 12.97 -0.39
CA PRO A 16 25.52 12.80 -1.50
C PRO A 16 25.26 11.58 -2.39
N ALA A 17 24.71 10.48 -1.86
CA ALA A 17 24.34 9.31 -2.66
C ALA A 17 23.26 9.64 -3.70
N TRP A 18 22.21 10.34 -3.27
CA TRP A 18 21.12 10.79 -4.15
C TRP A 18 21.58 11.84 -5.16
N THR A 19 22.43 12.77 -4.72
CA THR A 19 23.05 13.75 -5.63
C THR A 19 23.87 13.07 -6.72
N LYS A 20 24.58 11.99 -6.39
CA LYS A 20 25.33 11.18 -7.36
C LYS A 20 24.39 10.52 -8.36
N LEU A 21 23.35 9.82 -7.91
CA LEU A 21 22.36 9.16 -8.78
C LEU A 21 21.69 10.11 -9.78
N TRP A 22 21.34 11.32 -9.32
CA TRP A 22 20.83 12.39 -10.18
C TRP A 22 21.88 12.78 -11.23
N SER A 23 23.12 13.06 -10.83
CA SER A 23 24.17 13.50 -11.74
C SER A 23 24.61 12.45 -12.77
N THR A 24 24.47 11.16 -12.45
CA THR A 24 24.84 10.06 -13.34
C THR A 24 23.77 9.76 -14.40
N GLY A 25 22.61 10.41 -14.34
CA GLY A 25 21.51 10.19 -15.29
C GLY A 25 20.70 8.91 -15.06
N ILE A 26 21.00 8.15 -14.00
CA ILE A 26 20.32 6.88 -13.66
C ILE A 26 18.84 7.11 -13.37
N LEU A 27 18.51 8.25 -12.76
CA LEU A 27 17.13 8.64 -12.45
C LEU A 27 16.38 9.20 -13.66
N GLU A 28 17.04 9.31 -14.83
CA GLU A 28 16.46 9.85 -16.06
C GLU A 28 15.87 11.27 -15.91
N ILE A 29 16.40 12.09 -15.00
CA ILE A 29 15.93 13.47 -14.78
C ILE A 29 16.40 14.38 -15.92
N ASP A 30 15.45 15.08 -16.56
CA ASP A 30 15.71 16.16 -17.51
C ASP A 30 15.54 17.50 -16.78
N ASP A 31 16.67 18.08 -16.33
CA ASP A 31 16.70 19.34 -15.59
C ASP A 31 16.02 20.51 -16.35
N ARG A 32 15.81 20.39 -17.68
CA ARG A 32 15.16 21.43 -18.49
C ARG A 32 13.64 21.29 -18.54
N LYS A 33 13.10 20.10 -18.28
CA LYS A 33 11.67 19.78 -18.45
C LYS A 33 10.99 19.36 -17.17
N ASP A 34 11.67 18.58 -16.35
CA ASP A 34 11.06 17.98 -15.16
C ASP A 34 10.91 19.02 -14.05
N ASP A 35 9.69 19.11 -13.51
CA ASP A 35 9.48 19.86 -12.28
C ASP A 35 9.81 19.03 -11.03
N ILE A 36 9.63 19.62 -9.85
CA ILE A 36 9.92 18.95 -8.58
C ILE A 36 9.08 17.69 -8.38
N ASN A 37 7.81 17.69 -8.81
CA ASN A 37 6.94 16.53 -8.67
C ASN A 37 7.40 15.41 -9.61
N ASP A 38 7.80 15.73 -10.83
CA ASP A 38 8.33 14.75 -11.79
C ASP A 38 9.63 14.12 -11.27
N ILE A 39 10.52 14.93 -10.69
CA ILE A 39 11.75 14.46 -10.06
C ILE A 39 11.46 13.56 -8.86
N ILE A 40 10.53 13.96 -7.98
CA ILE A 40 10.12 13.14 -6.83
C ILE A 40 9.54 11.81 -7.31
N LYS A 41 8.71 11.81 -8.36
CA LYS A 41 8.18 10.56 -8.95
C LYS A 41 9.29 9.66 -9.47
N LYS A 42 10.30 10.19 -10.17
CA LYS A 42 11.46 9.43 -10.67
C LYS A 42 12.30 8.84 -9.54
N ILE A 43 12.54 9.62 -8.48
CA ILE A 43 13.22 9.13 -7.26
C ILE A 43 12.41 8.01 -6.61
N LEU A 44 11.11 8.20 -6.41
CA LEU A 44 10.23 7.18 -5.81
C LEU A 44 10.16 5.92 -6.67
N HIS A 45 10.11 6.07 -8.00
CA HIS A 45 10.13 4.96 -8.93
C HIS A 45 11.44 4.16 -8.81
N TYR A 46 12.60 4.83 -8.82
CA TYR A 46 13.89 4.18 -8.62
C TYR A 46 13.95 3.41 -7.30
N ILE A 47 13.47 4.00 -6.20
CA ILE A 47 13.38 3.33 -4.89
C ILE A 47 12.53 2.07 -4.99
N ARG A 48 11.36 2.16 -5.65
CA ARG A 48 10.42 1.04 -5.79
C ARG A 48 10.98 -0.09 -6.64
N GLU A 49 11.66 0.20 -7.75
CA GLU A 49 12.28 -0.83 -8.60
C GLU A 49 13.39 -1.60 -7.88
N HIS A 50 14.10 -0.94 -6.97
CA HIS A 50 15.19 -1.54 -6.19
C HIS A 50 14.70 -2.06 -4.82
N HIS A 51 13.41 -1.94 -4.53
CA HIS A 51 12.79 -2.50 -3.33
C HIS A 51 12.51 -3.99 -3.53
N ASN A 52 12.66 -4.79 -2.47
CA ASN A 52 12.23 -6.18 -2.49
C ASN A 52 10.77 -6.28 -2.01
N PRO A 53 9.78 -6.55 -2.90
CA PRO A 53 8.37 -6.59 -2.52
C PRO A 53 8.06 -7.66 -1.46
N LEU A 54 8.93 -8.67 -1.27
CA LEU A 54 8.76 -9.66 -0.21
C LEU A 54 8.84 -9.06 1.19
N LEU A 55 9.53 -7.92 1.38
CA LEU A 55 9.56 -7.23 2.66
C LEU A 55 8.18 -6.64 2.99
N ASP A 56 7.56 -5.97 2.03
CA ASP A 56 6.20 -5.43 2.18
C ASP A 56 5.18 -6.55 2.39
N ARG A 57 5.31 -7.65 1.62
CA ARG A 57 4.42 -8.81 1.76
C ARG A 57 4.56 -9.48 3.12
N LYS A 58 5.78 -9.58 3.64
CA LYS A 58 6.02 -10.06 5.01
C LYS A 58 5.35 -9.14 6.02
N GLU A 59 5.56 -7.82 5.91
CA GLU A 59 4.93 -6.84 6.78
C GLU A 59 3.40 -6.97 6.74
N PHE A 60 2.82 -7.08 5.55
CA PHE A 60 1.38 -7.29 5.36
C PHE A 60 0.89 -8.53 6.11
N LEU A 61 1.56 -9.67 5.92
CA LEU A 61 1.19 -10.95 6.53
C LEU A 61 1.32 -10.95 8.07
N GLU A 62 2.32 -10.24 8.60
CA GLU A 62 2.59 -10.12 10.04
C GLU A 62 1.75 -9.02 10.72
N ARG A 63 1.14 -8.12 9.94
CA ARG A 63 0.36 -7.01 10.48
C ARG A 63 -0.90 -7.52 11.17
N ASN A 64 -0.99 -7.25 12.47
CA ASN A 64 -2.15 -7.51 13.32
C ASN A 64 -2.64 -6.19 13.92
N GLN A 65 -3.92 -6.08 14.25
CA GLN A 65 -4.49 -4.91 14.92
C GLN A 65 -3.78 -4.64 16.25
N HIS A 66 -3.29 -3.42 16.43
CA HIS A 66 -2.63 -2.99 17.66
C HIS A 66 -3.64 -2.73 18.79
N ALA A 67 -3.17 -2.71 20.04
CA ALA A 67 -4.02 -2.37 21.17
C ALA A 67 -4.53 -0.93 21.06
N GLY A 68 -5.84 -0.73 21.19
CA GLY A 68 -6.49 0.58 21.04
C GLY A 68 -6.61 1.08 19.60
N GLU A 69 -6.16 0.30 18.60
CA GLU A 69 -6.31 0.65 17.20
C GLU A 69 -7.75 0.39 16.74
N SER A 70 -8.41 1.38 16.12
CA SER A 70 -9.75 1.20 15.55
C SER A 70 -9.72 0.33 14.30
N ILE A 71 -10.86 -0.28 13.96
CA ILE A 71 -10.99 -1.11 12.75
C ILE A 71 -10.62 -0.33 11.48
N ASP A 72 -10.98 0.95 11.40
CA ASP A 72 -10.72 1.78 10.22
C ASP A 72 -9.24 2.16 10.08
N VAL A 73 -8.56 2.44 11.20
CA VAL A 73 -7.11 2.69 11.19
C VAL A 73 -6.35 1.43 10.79
N TYR A 74 -6.73 0.29 11.38
CA TYR A 74 -6.13 -1.01 11.05
C TYR A 74 -6.31 -1.35 9.56
N TYR A 75 -7.54 -1.24 9.03
CA TYR A 75 -7.83 -1.48 7.63
C TYR A 75 -7.07 -0.52 6.70
N SER A 76 -6.98 0.76 7.05
CA SER A 76 -6.23 1.74 6.26
C SER A 76 -4.74 1.42 6.21
N ALA A 77 -4.16 0.95 7.32
CA ALA A 77 -2.78 0.49 7.36
C ALA A 77 -2.56 -0.74 6.47
N LEU A 78 -3.45 -1.74 6.53
CA LEU A 78 -3.37 -2.92 5.67
C LEU A 78 -3.41 -2.54 4.18
N LYS A 79 -4.31 -1.61 3.81
CA LYS A 79 -4.41 -1.13 2.44
C LYS A 79 -3.12 -0.47 1.96
N SER A 80 -2.55 0.41 2.78
CA SER A 80 -1.29 1.10 2.44
C SER A 80 -0.11 0.13 2.24
N ILE A 81 -0.07 -0.97 2.99
CA ILE A 81 0.98 -2.00 2.83
C ILE A 81 0.72 -2.86 1.59
N ASP A 82 -0.53 -3.27 1.32
CA ASP A 82 -0.87 -4.06 0.13
C ASP A 82 -0.53 -3.32 -1.18
N GLU A 83 -0.79 -2.00 -1.24
CA GLU A 83 -0.39 -1.13 -2.35
C GLU A 83 1.13 -1.13 -2.61
N SER A 84 1.93 -1.43 -1.58
CA SER A 84 3.39 -1.53 -1.69
C SER A 84 3.88 -2.94 -2.08
N CYS A 85 3.05 -3.97 -1.91
CA CYS A 85 3.43 -5.37 -2.07
C CYS A 85 3.70 -5.82 -3.52
N GLY A 86 3.41 -4.97 -4.51
CA GLY A 86 3.64 -5.27 -5.93
C GLY A 86 2.95 -6.56 -6.36
N TYR A 87 1.70 -6.77 -5.96
CA TYR A 87 0.89 -7.91 -6.44
C TYR A 87 0.35 -7.69 -7.86
N ASP A 88 0.34 -6.44 -8.32
CA ASP A 88 -0.27 -6.01 -9.59
C ASP A 88 0.58 -6.41 -10.82
N VAL A 89 1.80 -6.89 -10.60
CA VAL A 89 2.62 -7.55 -11.64
C VAL A 89 2.24 -9.02 -11.69
N ASN A 90 1.29 -9.37 -12.55
CA ASN A 90 1.06 -10.77 -12.96
C ASN A 90 1.78 -11.02 -14.30
N PRO A 91 2.98 -11.63 -14.31
CA PRO A 91 3.74 -11.88 -15.54
C PRO A 91 3.07 -12.91 -16.48
N THR A 92 2.05 -13.62 -15.98
CA THR A 92 1.38 -14.72 -16.70
C THR A 92 0.00 -14.36 -17.23
N CYS A 93 -0.50 -13.18 -16.94
CA CYS A 93 -1.78 -12.73 -17.46
C CYS A 93 -1.55 -12.07 -18.84
N LYS A 94 -1.96 -12.76 -19.90
CA LYS A 94 -1.83 -12.29 -21.30
C LYS A 94 -2.79 -11.13 -21.66
N VAL A 95 -3.58 -10.65 -20.69
CA VAL A 95 -4.70 -9.70 -20.88
C VAL A 95 -4.63 -8.52 -19.89
N CYS A 96 -3.56 -8.40 -19.09
CA CYS A 96 -3.42 -7.27 -18.17
C CYS A 96 -2.87 -6.07 -18.93
N ASP A 97 -3.76 -5.47 -19.70
CA ASP A 97 -3.80 -4.03 -19.80
C ASP A 97 -4.49 -3.48 -18.53
N ASP A 98 -4.43 -2.16 -18.29
CA ASP A 98 -5.02 -1.46 -17.13
C ASP A 98 -6.55 -1.70 -16.95
N ALA A 99 -7.17 -2.45 -17.87
CA ALA A 99 -8.60 -2.76 -17.93
C ALA A 99 -9.01 -4.16 -17.40
N CYS A 100 -8.07 -5.03 -16.97
CA CYS A 100 -8.43 -6.44 -16.74
C CYS A 100 -9.23 -6.72 -15.46
N GLY A 101 -9.33 -5.79 -14.50
CA GLY A 101 -10.18 -5.87 -13.31
C GLY A 101 -9.86 -7.01 -12.31
N HIS A 102 -9.02 -7.99 -12.67
CA HIS A 102 -8.69 -9.14 -11.82
C HIS A 102 -7.80 -8.78 -10.61
N GLY A 103 -7.11 -7.64 -10.65
CA GLY A 103 -6.31 -7.14 -9.53
C GLY A 103 -7.17 -6.79 -8.31
N ASP A 104 -8.35 -6.21 -8.55
CA ASP A 104 -9.23 -5.69 -7.50
C ASP A 104 -9.85 -6.82 -6.66
N GLU A 105 -10.26 -7.92 -7.28
CA GLU A 105 -10.85 -9.05 -6.57
C GLU A 105 -9.83 -9.76 -5.67
N LEU A 106 -8.64 -10.06 -6.20
CA LEU A 106 -7.56 -10.68 -5.44
C LEU A 106 -7.06 -9.75 -4.32
N GLN A 107 -7.01 -8.44 -4.56
CA GLN A 107 -6.70 -7.46 -3.52
C GLN A 107 -7.75 -7.49 -2.40
N GLN A 108 -9.04 -7.49 -2.76
CA GLN A 108 -10.11 -7.56 -1.77
C GLN A 108 -10.06 -8.84 -0.93
N GLU A 109 -9.71 -9.98 -1.54
CA GLU A 109 -9.52 -11.25 -0.83
C GLU A 109 -8.34 -11.18 0.14
N ARG A 110 -7.17 -10.72 -0.29
CA ARG A 110 -5.99 -10.56 0.58
C ARG A 110 -6.30 -9.64 1.76
N LEU A 111 -6.90 -8.48 1.49
CA LEU A 111 -7.28 -7.52 2.52
C LEU A 111 -8.31 -8.11 3.48
N ARG A 112 -9.31 -8.84 2.98
CA ARG A 112 -10.32 -9.51 3.81
C ARG A 112 -9.68 -10.52 4.73
N ASP A 113 -8.87 -11.42 4.18
CA ASP A 113 -8.28 -12.52 4.92
C ASP A 113 -7.33 -11.98 6.00
N ARG A 114 -6.51 -10.99 5.65
CA ARG A 114 -5.59 -10.36 6.60
C ARG A 114 -6.30 -9.54 7.66
N LEU A 115 -7.33 -8.77 7.28
CA LEU A 115 -8.20 -8.05 8.22
C LEU A 115 -8.75 -9.01 9.27
N ILE A 116 -9.41 -10.09 8.84
CA ILE A 116 -10.06 -11.05 9.74
C ILE A 116 -9.02 -11.75 10.62
N CYS A 117 -7.96 -12.31 10.04
CA CYS A 117 -6.96 -13.08 10.79
C CYS A 117 -6.17 -12.23 11.79
N GLY A 118 -6.00 -10.94 11.53
CA GLY A 118 -5.27 -10.04 12.42
C GLY A 118 -6.11 -9.22 13.39
N LEU A 119 -7.43 -9.46 13.47
CA LEU A 119 -8.27 -8.81 14.49
C LEU A 119 -7.76 -9.13 15.90
N LYS A 120 -7.64 -8.08 16.73
CA LYS A 120 -7.25 -8.24 18.13
C LYS A 120 -8.37 -8.86 18.97
N ASP A 121 -9.60 -8.47 18.67
CA ASP A 121 -10.79 -8.93 19.38
C ASP A 121 -11.31 -10.26 18.82
N GLN A 122 -11.07 -11.33 19.57
CA GLN A 122 -11.44 -12.69 19.18
C GLN A 122 -12.96 -12.89 19.07
N ALA A 123 -13.77 -12.15 19.84
CA ALA A 123 -15.22 -12.26 19.76
C ALA A 123 -15.75 -11.60 18.48
N ILE A 124 -15.18 -10.46 18.06
CA ILE A 124 -15.50 -9.85 16.76
C ILE A 124 -15.05 -10.79 15.63
N GLN A 125 -13.85 -11.37 15.72
CA GLN A 125 -13.33 -12.31 14.73
C GLN A 125 -14.26 -13.52 14.55
N GLN A 126 -14.71 -14.15 15.66
CA GLN A 126 -15.64 -15.28 15.62
C GLN A 126 -16.97 -14.92 14.95
N LYS A 127 -17.51 -13.73 15.21
CA LYS A 127 -18.76 -13.27 14.57
C LYS A 127 -18.60 -13.08 13.07
N VAL A 128 -17.46 -12.57 12.62
CA VAL A 128 -17.17 -12.45 11.18
C VAL A 128 -16.99 -13.81 10.53
N LEU A 129 -16.27 -14.73 11.18
CA LEU A 129 -16.04 -16.11 10.70
C LEU A 129 -17.32 -16.97 10.69
N ALA A 130 -18.36 -16.58 11.43
CA ALA A 130 -19.66 -17.25 11.38
C ALA A 130 -20.47 -16.96 10.10
N ILE A 131 -20.06 -15.97 9.30
CA ILE A 131 -20.69 -15.65 8.01
C ILE A 131 -20.31 -16.75 7.00
N PRO A 132 -21.27 -17.31 6.24
CA PRO A 132 -20.95 -18.27 5.18
C PRO A 132 -19.92 -17.69 4.19
N PHE A 133 -18.89 -18.48 3.84
CA PHE A 133 -17.77 -18.02 3.00
C PHE A 133 -18.22 -17.38 1.68
N LYS A 134 -19.26 -17.94 1.04
CA LYS A 134 -19.87 -17.40 -0.20
C LYS A 134 -20.35 -15.95 -0.09
N ASP A 135 -20.68 -15.49 1.12
CA ASP A 135 -21.19 -14.16 1.40
C ASP A 135 -20.13 -13.26 2.08
N LEU A 136 -18.98 -13.82 2.46
CA LEU A 136 -17.94 -13.16 3.23
C LEU A 136 -17.02 -12.35 2.31
N THR A 137 -17.49 -11.16 1.93
CA THR A 137 -16.72 -10.16 1.19
C THR A 137 -15.98 -9.21 2.15
N LEU A 138 -14.94 -8.53 1.67
CA LEU A 138 -14.24 -7.49 2.45
C LEU A 138 -15.22 -6.44 3.02
N LYS A 139 -16.13 -5.96 2.18
CA LYS A 139 -17.18 -4.99 2.57
C LYS A 139 -18.05 -5.52 3.71
N LYS A 140 -18.45 -6.80 3.64
CA LYS A 140 -19.28 -7.42 4.68
C LYS A 140 -18.50 -7.64 5.97
N ALA A 141 -17.25 -8.10 5.88
CA ALA A 141 -16.35 -8.25 7.02
C ALA A 141 -16.18 -6.90 7.76
N LEU A 142 -15.85 -5.83 7.04
CA LEU A 142 -15.71 -4.48 7.61
C LEU A 142 -17.00 -3.99 8.27
N LYS A 143 -18.16 -4.20 7.63
CA LYS A 143 -19.46 -3.81 8.21
C LYS A 143 -19.69 -4.48 9.56
N VAL A 144 -19.46 -5.80 9.65
CA VAL A 144 -19.64 -6.54 10.91
C VAL A 144 -18.63 -6.08 11.95
N CYS A 145 -17.34 -5.95 11.59
CA CYS A 145 -16.31 -5.47 12.52
C CYS A 145 -16.67 -4.11 13.14
N ARG A 146 -17.15 -3.16 12.33
CA ARG A 146 -17.53 -1.81 12.79
C ARG A 146 -18.73 -1.83 13.73
N VAL A 147 -19.79 -2.58 13.38
CA VAL A 147 -21.00 -2.69 14.21
C VAL A 147 -20.67 -3.30 15.57
N GLU A 148 -19.83 -4.33 15.56
CA GLU A 148 -19.45 -5.05 16.78
C GLU A 148 -18.47 -4.25 17.66
N ALA A 149 -17.56 -3.49 17.06
CA ALA A 149 -16.70 -2.58 17.80
C ALA A 149 -17.51 -1.48 18.49
N ALA A 150 -18.43 -0.83 17.76
CA ALA A 150 -19.28 0.23 18.31
C ALA A 150 -20.18 -0.26 19.46
N SER A 151 -20.64 -1.51 19.39
CA SER A 151 -21.49 -2.11 20.43
C SER A 151 -20.76 -2.40 21.74
N LYS A 152 -19.42 -2.39 21.74
CA LYS A 152 -18.57 -2.58 22.94
C LYS A 152 -18.13 -1.27 23.59
N GLU A 153 -18.30 -0.15 22.88
CA GLU A 153 -17.97 1.19 23.38
C GLU A 153 -19.14 1.82 24.16
N THR A 154 -20.33 1.20 24.10
CA THR A 154 -21.55 1.50 24.90
C THR A 154 -21.71 0.56 26.07
#